data_AF-A0A0N5A392-F1
#
_entry.id   AF-A0A0N5A392-F1
#
_cell.length_a   1.000
_cell.length_b   1.000
_cell.length_c   1.000
_cell.angle_alpha   90.00
_cell.angle_beta   90.00
_cell.angle_gamma   90.00
#
_symmetry.space_group_name_H-M   'P 1'
#
loop_
_entity.id
_entity.type
_entity.pdbx_description
1 polymer ?
#
loop_
_entity_poly.entity_id
_entity_poly.type
_entity_poly.pdbx_seq_one_letter_code
_entity_poly.pdbx_strand_id
1 'polypeptide(L)'
;MSNIDNGGELKLPDWGIFLTAPYFIPYVIYLILFFIFGALVQKYTWQNYTGFKRYRLENLTVSLIHASTTGLCALLFTIIRPNEMFFNAIHWYEPWATHILLFSMAYFVYDAVNIARNEQSRYTVELFLHHGATIFVFSCAVFSQKFLLYAFWALLMEVSSIFLHIRTISTITGFSKSNPECHKKIQIINITACLIFRFGVQIWQISYIFYQKPYIHPFYFGIGCYGGLLFLLSNASIIFRIIVSDGFVGDKCKKYVPLNRDDDNKEE
;
A
#
# COMPACT_ATOMS: atom_id res chain seq x y z
N MET A 1 -1.22 17.32 -21.81
CA MET A 1 0.13 17.12 -21.26
C MET A 1 0.57 18.43 -20.66
N SER A 2 0.24 18.65 -19.39
CA SER A 2 0.76 19.80 -18.65
C SER A 2 1.96 19.38 -17.81
N ASN A 3 3.17 19.65 -18.31
CA ASN A 3 4.30 19.87 -17.41
C ASN A 3 4.00 21.17 -16.68
N ILE A 4 3.55 21.09 -15.44
CA ILE A 4 3.23 22.29 -14.66
C ILE A 4 4.57 22.78 -14.11
N ASP A 5 5.08 23.89 -14.64
CA ASP A 5 6.25 24.57 -14.10
C ASP A 5 5.82 25.79 -13.28
N ASN A 6 5.26 25.52 -12.09
CA ASN A 6 4.80 26.53 -11.14
C ASN A 6 5.73 26.68 -9.92
N GLY A 7 6.89 26.02 -9.91
CA GLY A 7 7.84 25.97 -8.79
C GLY A 7 7.32 25.30 -7.51
N GLY A 8 6.24 24.50 -7.57
CA GLY A 8 5.66 23.80 -6.41
C GLY A 8 6.64 22.85 -5.70
N GLU A 9 7.61 22.31 -6.43
CA GLU A 9 8.69 21.47 -5.89
C GLU A 9 9.67 22.26 -5.01
N LEU A 10 9.67 23.60 -5.10
CA LEU A 10 10.52 24.51 -4.33
C LEU A 10 9.77 25.16 -3.15
N LYS A 11 8.49 24.84 -2.94
CA LYS A 11 7.64 25.43 -1.90
C LYS A 11 6.96 24.34 -1.08
N LEU A 12 6.49 24.68 0.12
CA LEU A 12 5.68 23.76 0.92
C LEU A 12 4.32 23.48 0.24
N PRO A 13 3.72 22.29 0.46
CA PRO A 13 2.40 21.99 -0.08
C PRO A 13 1.34 22.98 0.43
N ASP A 14 0.43 23.39 -0.46
CA ASP A 14 -0.73 24.19 -0.07
C ASP A 14 -1.86 23.29 0.41
N TRP A 15 -1.94 23.11 1.73
CA TRP A 15 -2.94 22.28 2.39
C TRP A 15 -4.38 22.76 2.14
N GLY A 16 -4.58 24.04 1.78
CA GLY A 16 -5.91 24.59 1.47
C GLY A 16 -6.54 23.95 0.23
N ILE A 17 -5.72 23.43 -0.69
CA ILE A 17 -6.18 22.77 -1.91
C ILE A 17 -7.07 21.57 -1.60
N PHE A 18 -6.79 20.84 -0.51
CA PHE A 18 -7.59 19.67 -0.13
C PHE A 18 -9.07 20.00 0.07
N LEU A 19 -9.36 21.17 0.65
CA LEU A 19 -10.73 21.61 0.94
C LEU A 19 -11.49 22.07 -0.31
N THR A 20 -10.81 22.21 -1.45
CA THR A 20 -11.47 22.55 -2.70
C THR A 20 -12.28 21.37 -3.22
N ALA A 21 -13.42 21.68 -3.85
CA ALA A 21 -14.37 20.69 -4.35
C ALA A 21 -13.75 19.55 -5.20
N PRO A 22 -12.77 19.80 -6.10
CA PRO A 22 -12.17 18.75 -6.93
C PRO A 22 -11.43 17.65 -6.17
N TYR A 23 -10.97 17.90 -4.93
CA TYR A 23 -10.24 16.91 -4.13
C TYR A 23 -11.09 16.39 -2.97
N PHE A 24 -11.77 17.29 -2.25
CA PHE A 24 -12.59 16.91 -1.09
C PHE A 24 -13.77 16.01 -1.49
N ILE A 25 -14.52 16.38 -2.54
CA ILE A 25 -15.73 15.64 -2.92
C ILE A 25 -15.38 14.21 -3.37
N PRO A 26 -14.43 13.97 -4.30
CA PRO A 26 -14.08 12.60 -4.67
C PRO A 26 -13.53 11.80 -3.50
N TYR A 27 -12.71 12.40 -2.62
CA TYR A 27 -12.20 11.72 -1.43
C TYR A 27 -13.33 11.20 -0.53
N VAL A 28 -14.30 12.06 -0.21
CA VAL A 28 -15.45 11.67 0.63
C VAL A 28 -16.30 10.59 -0.05
N ILE A 29 -16.52 10.70 -1.37
CA ILE A 29 -17.24 9.68 -2.14
C ILE A 29 -16.52 8.33 -2.07
N TYR A 30 -15.20 8.30 -2.28
CA TYR A 30 -14.43 7.07 -2.19
C TYR A 30 -14.44 6.49 -0.78
N LEU A 31 -14.37 7.33 0.25
CA LEU A 31 -14.44 6.88 1.64
C LEU A 31 -15.79 6.19 1.92
N ILE A 32 -16.90 6.82 1.55
CA ILE A 32 -18.24 6.23 1.68
C ILE A 32 -18.33 4.93 0.88
N LEU A 33 -17.80 4.90 -0.34
CA LEU A 33 -17.78 3.71 -1.18
C LEU A 33 -17.05 2.55 -0.49
N PHE A 34 -15.91 2.78 0.15
CA PHE A 34 -15.19 1.74 0.89
C PHE A 34 -15.97 1.24 2.11
N PHE A 35 -16.66 2.11 2.84
CA PHE A 35 -17.53 1.68 3.94
C PHE A 35 -18.70 0.83 3.46
N ILE A 36 -19.37 1.24 2.37
CA ILE A 36 -20.46 0.46 1.76
C ILE A 36 -19.92 -0.88 1.27
N PHE A 37 -18.80 -0.87 0.55
CA PHE A 37 -18.18 -2.07 0.02
C PHE A 37 -17.77 -3.03 1.13
N GLY A 38 -17.14 -2.52 2.19
CA GLY A 38 -16.81 -3.28 3.39
C GLY A 38 -18.02 -3.95 4.02
N ALA A 39 -19.13 -3.23 4.16
CA ALA A 39 -20.39 -3.78 4.67
C ALA A 39 -20.96 -4.88 3.76
N LEU A 40 -20.86 -4.73 2.43
CA LEU A 40 -21.25 -5.77 1.47
C LEU A 40 -20.37 -7.02 1.61
N VAL A 41 -19.06 -6.86 1.76
CA VAL A 41 -18.12 -7.97 1.98
C VAL A 41 -18.49 -8.73 3.26
N GLN A 42 -18.72 -8.02 4.38
CA GLN A 42 -19.14 -8.63 5.65
C GLN A 42 -20.47 -9.39 5.54
N LYS A 43 -21.41 -8.85 4.74
CA LYS A 43 -22.74 -9.44 4.56
C LYS A 43 -22.74 -10.68 3.66
N TYR A 44 -21.90 -10.71 2.62
CA TYR A 44 -22.02 -11.71 1.54
C TYR A 44 -20.85 -12.68 1.42
N THR A 45 -19.67 -12.38 1.95
CA THR A 45 -18.48 -13.23 1.80
C THR A 45 -18.14 -13.94 3.12
N TRP A 46 -17.40 -15.05 3.05
CA TRP A 46 -16.83 -15.76 4.21
C TRP A 46 -17.80 -16.17 5.32
N GLN A 47 -19.10 -16.36 5.02
CA GLN A 47 -20.14 -16.71 6.01
C GLN A 47 -19.90 -18.06 6.70
N ASN A 48 -19.11 -18.94 6.08
CA ASN A 48 -18.71 -20.24 6.62
C ASN A 48 -17.61 -20.16 7.70
N TYR A 49 -17.02 -18.98 7.91
CA TYR A 49 -16.00 -18.73 8.92
C TYR A 49 -16.61 -17.94 10.09
N THR A 50 -16.03 -18.04 11.28
CA THR A 50 -16.47 -17.31 12.48
C THR A 50 -15.32 -16.62 13.20
N GLY A 51 -15.67 -15.66 14.06
CA GLY A 51 -14.71 -14.92 14.89
C GLY A 51 -13.63 -14.18 14.09
N PHE A 52 -12.43 -14.11 14.67
CA PHE A 52 -11.32 -13.33 14.12
C PHE A 52 -10.89 -13.77 12.72
N LYS A 53 -10.97 -15.07 12.39
CA LYS A 53 -10.61 -15.56 11.05
C LYS A 53 -11.53 -15.00 9.96
N ARG A 54 -12.84 -14.93 10.23
CA ARG A 54 -13.81 -14.32 9.31
C ARG A 54 -13.49 -12.85 9.09
N TYR A 55 -13.33 -12.09 10.17
CA TYR A 55 -12.94 -10.69 10.11
C TYR A 55 -11.68 -10.48 9.24
N ARG A 56 -10.64 -11.28 9.46
CA ARG A 56 -9.39 -11.18 8.68
C ARG A 56 -9.62 -11.44 7.20
N LEU A 57 -10.42 -12.44 6.84
CA LEU A 57 -10.73 -12.75 5.44
C LEU A 57 -11.53 -11.63 4.77
N GLU A 58 -12.50 -11.07 5.48
CA GLU A 58 -13.29 -9.90 5.02
C GLU A 58 -12.37 -8.71 4.79
N ASN A 59 -11.51 -8.37 5.76
CA ASN A 59 -10.56 -7.25 5.62
C ASN A 59 -9.61 -7.47 4.43
N LEU A 60 -9.00 -8.66 4.35
CA LEU A 60 -8.11 -9.04 3.24
C LEU A 60 -8.79 -8.98 1.88
N THR A 61 -10.10 -9.20 1.81
CA THR A 61 -10.86 -9.11 0.55
C THR A 61 -10.97 -7.66 0.09
N VAL A 62 -11.25 -6.73 1.00
CA VAL A 62 -11.30 -5.30 0.69
C VAL A 62 -9.90 -4.81 0.30
N SER A 63 -8.86 -5.20 1.06
CA SER A 63 -7.47 -4.87 0.73
C SER A 63 -7.03 -5.41 -0.62
N LEU A 64 -7.42 -6.64 -0.96
CA LEU A 64 -7.09 -7.26 -2.26
C LEU A 64 -7.70 -6.48 -3.42
N ILE A 65 -8.95 -6.02 -3.27
CA ILE A 65 -9.61 -5.22 -4.32
C ILE A 65 -8.96 -3.87 -4.45
N HIS A 66 -8.65 -3.20 -3.33
CA HIS A 66 -7.90 -1.97 -3.34
C HIS A 66 -6.57 -2.11 -4.10
N ALA A 67 -5.73 -3.06 -3.67
CA ALA A 67 -4.42 -3.30 -4.24
C ALA A 67 -4.50 -3.70 -5.72
N SER A 68 -5.52 -4.47 -6.10
CA SER A 68 -5.76 -4.84 -7.51
C SER A 68 -6.12 -3.63 -8.35
N THR A 69 -7.04 -2.77 -7.88
CA THR A 69 -7.42 -1.57 -8.61
C THR A 69 -6.24 -0.61 -8.75
N THR A 70 -5.55 -0.27 -7.66
CA THR A 70 -4.51 0.77 -7.70
C THR A 70 -3.19 0.26 -8.25
N GLY A 71 -2.76 -0.93 -7.87
CA GLY A 71 -1.54 -1.56 -8.35
C GLY A 71 -1.59 -1.84 -9.86
N LEU A 72 -2.69 -2.41 -10.36
CA LEU A 72 -2.82 -2.67 -11.80
C LEU A 72 -2.97 -1.38 -12.60
N CYS A 73 -3.71 -0.38 -12.12
CA CYS A 73 -3.79 0.91 -12.79
C CYS A 73 -2.41 1.60 -12.87
N ALA A 74 -1.62 1.60 -11.79
CA ALA A 74 -0.25 2.15 -11.80
C ALA A 74 0.68 1.35 -12.74
N LEU A 75 0.57 0.02 -12.74
CA LEU A 75 1.34 -0.85 -13.64
C LEU A 75 1.00 -0.61 -15.11
N LEU A 76 -0.29 -0.56 -15.45
CA LEU A 76 -0.76 -0.25 -16.79
C LEU A 76 -0.31 1.15 -17.23
N PHE A 77 -0.40 2.14 -16.35
CA PHE A 77 0.10 3.48 -16.63
C PHE A 77 1.60 3.47 -16.94
N THR A 78 2.38 2.69 -16.19
CA THR A 78 3.83 2.53 -16.42
C THR A 78 4.16 1.90 -17.76
N ILE A 79 3.35 0.93 -18.20
CA ILE A 79 3.53 0.26 -19.50
C ILE A 79 3.13 1.20 -20.66
N ILE A 80 2.04 1.95 -20.51
CA ILE A 80 1.50 2.81 -21.58
C ILE A 80 2.26 4.14 -21.69
N ARG A 81 2.74 4.68 -20.55
CA ARG A 81 3.38 6.01 -20.44
C ARG A 81 4.75 5.92 -19.75
N PRO A 82 5.69 5.12 -20.29
CA PRO A 82 6.99 4.92 -19.66
C PRO A 82 7.82 6.21 -19.63
N ASN A 83 7.78 7.01 -20.70
CA ASN A 83 8.56 8.25 -20.77
C ASN A 83 8.20 9.21 -19.62
N GLU A 84 6.92 9.31 -19.30
CA GLU A 84 6.43 10.14 -18.21
C GLU A 84 6.87 9.58 -16.86
N MET A 85 6.65 8.29 -16.61
CA MET A 85 6.99 7.63 -15.35
C MET A 85 8.47 7.72 -15.00
N PHE A 86 9.37 7.60 -15.98
CA PHE A 86 10.81 7.56 -15.75
C PHE A 86 11.49 8.93 -15.84
N PHE A 87 11.02 9.84 -16.71
CA PHE A 87 11.72 11.11 -16.97
C PHE A 87 10.99 12.34 -16.43
N ASN A 88 9.69 12.26 -16.12
CA ASN A 88 8.89 13.41 -15.68
C ASN A 88 8.25 13.20 -14.29
N ALA A 89 8.92 12.45 -13.40
CA ALA A 89 8.31 11.99 -12.16
C ALA A 89 7.88 13.12 -11.18
N ILE A 90 8.49 14.30 -11.27
CA ILE A 90 8.19 15.47 -10.43
C ILE A 90 7.14 16.38 -11.07
N HIS A 91 7.33 16.77 -12.33
CA HIS A 91 6.60 17.89 -12.94
C HIS A 91 5.34 17.47 -13.70
N TRP A 92 5.18 16.18 -14.02
CA TRP A 92 3.97 15.71 -14.65
C TRP A 92 2.82 15.69 -13.64
N TYR A 93 1.73 16.37 -14.00
CA TYR A 93 0.53 16.41 -13.19
C TYR A 93 -0.69 16.50 -14.09
N GLU A 94 -1.68 15.66 -13.82
CA GLU A 94 -2.98 15.71 -14.46
C GLU A 94 -4.06 15.51 -13.38
N PRO A 95 -5.07 16.40 -13.26
CA PRO A 95 -6.07 16.32 -12.19
C PRO A 95 -6.78 14.96 -12.11
N TRP A 96 -7.13 14.36 -13.26
CA TRP A 96 -7.78 13.05 -13.30
C TRP A 96 -6.92 11.94 -12.68
N ALA A 97 -5.58 12.03 -12.80
CA ALA A 97 -4.66 11.03 -12.29
C ALA A 97 -4.53 11.10 -10.77
N THR A 98 -4.95 12.19 -10.12
CA THR A 98 -4.99 12.26 -8.65
C THR A 98 -6.04 11.36 -8.02
N HIS A 99 -7.07 10.97 -8.78
CA HIS A 99 -8.16 10.14 -8.27
C HIS A 99 -7.68 8.79 -7.73
N ILE A 100 -6.63 8.19 -8.31
CA ILE A 100 -6.09 6.92 -7.81
C ILE A 100 -5.42 7.08 -6.44
N LEU A 101 -4.77 8.22 -6.17
CA LEU A 101 -4.20 8.55 -4.87
C LEU A 101 -5.32 8.85 -3.86
N LEU A 102 -6.34 9.62 -4.24
CA LEU A 102 -7.51 9.91 -3.39
C LEU A 102 -8.24 8.61 -3.02
N PHE A 103 -8.41 7.70 -3.98
CA PHE A 103 -8.98 6.38 -3.77
C PHE A 103 -8.15 5.54 -2.77
N SER A 104 -6.81 5.55 -2.89
CA SER A 104 -5.92 4.93 -1.89
C SER A 104 -6.00 5.56 -0.51
N MET A 105 -5.97 6.89 -0.40
CA MET A 105 -6.07 7.55 0.90
C MET A 105 -7.41 7.25 1.59
N ALA A 106 -8.51 7.21 0.83
CA ALA A 106 -9.82 6.82 1.36
C ALA A 106 -9.82 5.36 1.87
N TYR A 107 -9.23 4.44 1.11
CA TYR A 107 -9.06 3.05 1.53
C TYR A 107 -8.25 2.94 2.82
N PHE A 108 -7.10 3.61 2.92
CA PHE A 108 -6.23 3.52 4.10
C PHE A 108 -6.91 4.04 5.36
N VAL A 109 -7.75 5.08 5.25
CA VAL A 109 -8.57 5.55 6.38
C VAL A 109 -9.64 4.52 6.75
N TYR A 110 -10.33 3.95 5.75
CA TYR A 110 -11.30 2.88 6.00
C TYR A 110 -10.64 1.68 6.71
N ASP A 111 -9.51 1.18 6.21
CA ASP A 111 -8.80 0.03 6.76
C ASP A 111 -8.28 0.33 8.17
N ALA A 112 -7.72 1.52 8.39
CA ALA A 112 -7.30 1.98 9.71
C ALA A 112 -8.44 1.97 10.73
N VAL A 113 -9.63 2.46 10.36
CA VAL A 113 -10.82 2.43 11.22
C VAL A 113 -11.30 0.99 11.46
N ASN A 114 -11.27 0.15 10.42
CA ASN A 114 -11.70 -1.24 10.53
C ASN A 114 -10.77 -2.06 11.44
N ILE A 115 -9.45 -1.84 11.35
CA ILE A 115 -8.45 -2.47 12.21
C ILE A 115 -8.57 -1.95 13.65
N ALA A 116 -8.71 -0.64 13.84
CA ALA A 116 -8.87 -0.03 15.18
C ALA A 116 -9.97 -0.71 16.03
N ARG A 117 -11.05 -1.12 15.37
CA ARG A 117 -12.24 -1.69 16.00
C ARG A 117 -12.14 -3.19 16.28
N ASN A 118 -11.27 -3.91 15.56
CA ASN A 118 -11.30 -5.37 15.51
C ASN A 118 -9.96 -6.05 15.82
N GLU A 119 -8.84 -5.31 15.85
CA GLU A 119 -7.51 -5.87 16.13
C GLU A 119 -6.65 -4.88 16.94
N GLN A 120 -6.23 -5.28 18.14
CA GLN A 120 -5.25 -4.54 18.94
C GLN A 120 -3.97 -5.38 19.12
N SER A 121 -3.11 -5.37 18.10
CA SER A 121 -1.86 -6.14 18.10
C SER A 121 -0.66 -5.27 17.74
N ARG A 122 0.56 -5.81 17.86
CA ARG A 122 1.77 -5.13 17.35
C ARG A 122 1.71 -4.89 15.84
N TYR A 123 0.99 -5.74 15.11
CA TYR A 123 0.78 -5.56 13.67
C TYR A 123 -0.10 -4.36 13.37
N THR A 124 -1.08 -4.09 14.24
CA THR A 124 -1.93 -2.90 14.17
C THR A 124 -1.09 -1.62 14.20
N VAL A 125 -0.10 -1.52 15.11
CA VAL A 125 0.77 -0.34 15.21
C VAL A 125 1.62 -0.14 13.95
N GLU A 126 2.27 -1.19 13.45
CA GLU A 126 3.06 -1.13 12.21
C GLU A 126 2.20 -0.68 11.02
N LEU A 127 0.98 -1.19 10.94
CA LEU A 127 0.05 -0.88 9.86
C LEU A 127 -0.51 0.54 9.97
N PHE A 128 -0.78 1.05 11.18
CA PHE A 128 -1.14 2.46 11.39
C PHE A 128 -0.01 3.41 10.99
N LEU A 129 1.24 3.11 11.36
CA LEU A 129 2.39 3.91 10.96
C LEU A 129 2.56 3.92 9.43
N HIS A 130 2.40 2.75 8.80
CA HIS A 130 2.40 2.63 7.35
C HIS A 130 1.30 3.47 6.70
N HIS A 131 0.03 3.30 7.11
CA HIS A 131 -1.09 4.05 6.55
C HIS A 131 -0.97 5.55 6.77
N GLY A 132 -0.59 5.99 7.97
CA GLY A 132 -0.38 7.39 8.28
C GLY A 132 0.71 8.01 7.41
N ALA A 133 1.84 7.31 7.25
CA ALA A 133 2.92 7.75 6.37
C ALA A 133 2.49 7.80 4.90
N THR A 134 1.78 6.78 4.40
CA THR A 134 1.32 6.75 3.00
C THR A 134 0.32 7.87 2.72
N ILE A 135 -0.66 8.08 3.60
CA ILE A 135 -1.62 9.19 3.47
C ILE A 135 -0.89 10.53 3.45
N PHE A 136 0.08 10.73 4.34
CA PHE A 136 0.85 11.97 4.40
C PHE A 136 1.67 12.20 3.12
N VAL A 137 2.37 11.18 2.61
CA VAL A 137 3.16 11.29 1.38
C VAL A 137 2.28 11.57 0.16
N PHE A 138 1.13 10.87 0.04
CA PHE A 138 0.19 11.10 -1.07
C PHE A 138 -0.46 12.48 -0.99
N SER A 139 -0.80 12.94 0.23
CA SER A 139 -1.28 14.30 0.47
C SER A 139 -0.28 15.33 -0.01
N CYS A 140 1.01 15.16 0.32
CA CYS A 140 2.06 16.07 -0.15
C CYS A 140 2.13 16.13 -1.68
N ALA A 141 2.05 15.00 -2.38
CA ALA A 141 2.07 14.97 -3.85
C ALA A 141 0.84 15.65 -4.48
N VAL A 142 -0.36 15.40 -3.94
CA VAL A 142 -1.59 16.02 -4.43
C VAL A 142 -1.58 17.53 -4.18
N PHE A 143 -1.22 17.96 -2.96
CA PHE A 143 -1.31 19.36 -2.54
C PHE A 143 -0.18 20.23 -3.08
N SER A 144 0.99 19.65 -3.37
CA SER A 144 2.03 20.37 -4.11
C SER A 144 1.74 20.46 -5.60
N GLN A 145 0.79 19.64 -6.10
CA GLN A 145 0.58 19.38 -7.53
C GLN A 145 1.87 18.96 -8.24
N LYS A 146 2.70 18.18 -7.53
CA LYS A 146 4.01 17.69 -7.96
C LYS A 146 4.21 16.29 -7.43
N PHE A 147 5.20 15.57 -7.95
CA PHE A 147 5.53 14.22 -7.46
C PHE A 147 4.39 13.21 -7.64
N LEU A 148 3.40 13.50 -8.49
CA LEU A 148 2.25 12.62 -8.71
C LEU A 148 2.71 11.26 -9.24
N LEU A 149 3.63 11.26 -10.21
CA LEU A 149 4.20 10.02 -10.73
C LEU A 149 5.18 9.35 -9.76
N TYR A 150 5.87 10.12 -8.91
CA TYR A 150 6.63 9.54 -7.80
C TYR A 150 5.73 8.79 -6.81
N ALA A 151 4.49 9.26 -6.59
CA ALA A 151 3.48 8.53 -5.83
C ALA A 151 2.91 7.32 -6.62
N PHE A 152 2.80 7.39 -7.96
CA PHE A 152 2.47 6.20 -8.78
C PHE A 152 3.52 5.10 -8.63
N TRP A 153 4.80 5.48 -8.55
CA TRP A 153 5.86 4.52 -8.22
C TRP A 153 5.59 3.84 -6.87
N ALA A 154 5.19 4.59 -5.83
CA ALA A 154 4.81 3.98 -4.56
C ALA A 154 3.62 3.01 -4.72
N LEU A 155 2.62 3.35 -5.54
CA LEU A 155 1.47 2.47 -5.83
C LEU A 155 1.84 1.18 -6.57
N LEU A 156 2.98 1.14 -7.29
CA LEU A 156 3.46 -0.12 -7.87
C LEU A 156 3.76 -1.17 -6.79
N MET A 157 4.07 -0.76 -5.55
CA MET A 157 4.21 -1.70 -4.43
C MET A 157 2.94 -2.51 -4.17
N GLU A 158 1.76 -1.97 -4.51
CA GLU A 158 0.48 -2.68 -4.37
C GLU A 158 0.37 -3.92 -5.27
N VAL A 159 1.10 -3.97 -6.39
CA VAL A 159 1.16 -5.17 -7.23
C VAL A 159 1.66 -6.37 -6.43
N SER A 160 2.64 -6.16 -5.54
CA SER A 160 3.09 -7.21 -4.63
C SER A 160 2.08 -7.49 -3.51
N SER A 161 1.34 -6.49 -3.04
CA SER A 161 0.27 -6.65 -2.04
C SER A 161 -0.83 -7.59 -2.54
N ILE A 162 -1.18 -7.55 -3.84
CA ILE A 162 -2.15 -8.48 -4.46
C ILE A 162 -1.77 -9.93 -4.15
N PHE A 163 -0.55 -10.33 -4.46
CA PHE A 163 -0.07 -11.69 -4.24
C PHE A 163 0.06 -12.03 -2.75
N LEU A 164 0.41 -11.04 -1.92
CA LEU A 164 0.48 -11.20 -0.48
C LEU A 164 -0.89 -11.48 0.14
N HIS A 165 -1.93 -10.76 -0.30
CA HIS A 165 -3.30 -10.97 0.14
C HIS A 165 -3.83 -12.32 -0.33
N ILE A 166 -3.64 -12.68 -1.61
CA ILE A 166 -4.01 -13.99 -2.14
C ILE A 166 -3.34 -15.12 -1.37
N ARG A 167 -2.02 -15.00 -1.11
CA ARG A 167 -1.27 -15.96 -0.29
C ARG A 167 -1.90 -16.11 1.09
N THR A 168 -2.17 -14.98 1.76
CA THR A 168 -2.69 -14.99 3.14
C THR A 168 -4.10 -15.58 3.21
N ILE A 169 -4.97 -15.22 2.27
CA ILE A 169 -6.32 -15.82 2.12
C ILE A 169 -6.18 -17.33 1.88
N SER A 170 -5.29 -17.76 1.00
CA SER A 170 -5.03 -19.17 0.71
C SER A 170 -4.57 -19.95 1.95
N THR A 171 -3.77 -19.34 2.82
CA THR A 171 -3.35 -19.95 4.09
C THR A 171 -4.50 -20.03 5.10
N ILE A 172 -5.26 -18.95 5.32
CA ILE A 172 -6.34 -18.91 6.32
C ILE A 172 -7.49 -19.84 5.96
N THR A 173 -7.83 -19.93 4.68
CA THR A 173 -8.91 -20.80 4.18
C THR A 173 -8.56 -22.28 4.18
N GLY A 174 -7.30 -22.63 4.46
CA GLY A 174 -6.81 -24.01 4.38
C GLY A 174 -6.53 -24.50 2.95
N PHE A 175 -6.72 -23.65 1.92
CA PHE A 175 -6.38 -23.98 0.53
C PHE A 175 -4.91 -24.40 0.40
N SER A 176 -4.01 -23.81 1.19
CA SER A 176 -2.60 -24.20 1.24
C SER A 176 -2.38 -25.68 1.57
N LYS A 177 -3.25 -26.28 2.39
CA LYS A 177 -3.21 -27.70 2.75
C LYS A 177 -3.91 -28.58 1.72
N SER A 178 -5.02 -28.11 1.18
CA SER A 178 -5.80 -28.85 0.18
C SER A 178 -5.10 -28.90 -1.19
N ASN A 179 -4.38 -27.85 -1.58
CA ASN A 179 -3.73 -27.71 -2.88
C ASN A 179 -2.28 -27.19 -2.74
N PRO A 180 -1.37 -28.00 -2.18
CA PRO A 180 -0.01 -27.57 -1.84
C PRO A 180 0.80 -27.11 -3.07
N GLU A 181 0.66 -27.77 -4.22
CA GLU A 181 1.36 -27.40 -5.46
C GLU A 181 0.93 -26.01 -5.98
N CYS A 182 -0.36 -25.71 -5.92
CA CYS A 182 -0.88 -24.39 -6.31
C CYS A 182 -0.42 -23.32 -5.33
N HIS A 183 -0.46 -23.61 -4.03
CA HIS A 183 0.01 -22.69 -3.00
C HIS A 183 1.51 -22.39 -3.12
N LYS A 184 2.33 -23.39 -3.45
CA LYS A 184 3.76 -23.21 -3.70
C LYS A 184 4.02 -22.24 -4.86
N LYS A 185 3.24 -22.31 -5.93
CA LYS A 185 3.30 -21.32 -7.02
C LYS A 185 2.96 -19.91 -6.52
N ILE A 186 1.91 -19.78 -5.71
CA ILE A 186 1.52 -18.49 -5.11
C ILE A 186 2.67 -17.92 -4.25
N GLN A 187 3.34 -18.75 -3.43
CA GLN A 187 4.49 -18.34 -2.61
C GLN A 187 5.64 -17.81 -3.47
N ILE A 188 6.01 -18.53 -4.53
CA ILE A 188 7.11 -18.12 -5.44
C ILE A 188 6.77 -16.81 -6.14
N ILE A 189 5.54 -16.67 -6.67
CA ILE A 189 5.08 -15.45 -7.33
C ILE A 189 5.08 -14.29 -6.32
N ASN A 190 4.58 -14.50 -5.10
CA ASN A 190 4.55 -13.50 -4.05
C ASN A 190 5.95 -12.98 -3.69
N ILE A 191 6.93 -13.87 -3.48
CA ILE A 191 8.32 -13.47 -3.18
C ILE A 191 8.91 -12.70 -4.36
N THR A 192 8.73 -13.19 -5.58
CA THR A 192 9.22 -12.53 -6.79
C THR A 192 8.63 -11.13 -6.94
N ALA A 193 7.32 -10.99 -6.75
CA ALA A 193 6.64 -9.70 -6.80
C ALA A 193 7.12 -8.76 -5.68
N CYS A 194 7.38 -9.27 -4.47
CA CYS A 194 7.94 -8.48 -3.38
C CYS A 194 9.34 -7.93 -3.72
N LEU A 195 10.21 -8.75 -4.32
CA LEU A 195 11.54 -8.30 -4.72
C LEU A 195 11.49 -7.21 -5.79
N ILE A 196 10.66 -7.39 -6.82
CA ILE A 196 10.56 -6.45 -7.95
C ILE A 196 9.81 -5.18 -7.53
N PHE A 197 8.57 -5.33 -7.06
CA PHE A 197 7.66 -4.21 -6.88
C PHE A 197 7.80 -3.51 -5.53
N ARG A 198 8.39 -4.13 -4.50
CA ARG A 198 8.74 -3.41 -3.26
C ARG A 198 10.16 -2.92 -3.30
N PHE A 199 11.14 -3.82 -3.29
CA PHE A 199 12.55 -3.41 -3.21
C PHE A 199 13.03 -2.69 -4.47
N GLY A 200 12.69 -3.16 -5.66
CA GLY A 200 13.05 -2.47 -6.91
C GLY A 200 12.51 -1.04 -6.96
N VAL A 201 11.23 -0.85 -6.61
CA VAL A 201 10.61 0.47 -6.51
C VAL A 201 11.27 1.32 -5.43
N GLN A 202 11.54 0.76 -4.24
CA GLN A 202 12.15 1.49 -3.14
C GLN A 202 13.57 1.96 -3.49
N ILE A 203 14.36 1.11 -4.15
CA ILE A 203 15.70 1.44 -4.64
C ILE A 203 15.60 2.59 -5.64
N TRP A 204 14.67 2.51 -6.59
CA TRP A 204 14.43 3.58 -7.56
C TRP A 204 14.03 4.89 -6.87
N GLN A 205 13.04 4.87 -5.98
CA GLN A 205 12.54 6.05 -5.28
C GLN A 205 13.60 6.74 -4.42
N ILE A 206 14.41 5.96 -3.69
CA ILE A 206 15.51 6.49 -2.88
C ILE A 206 16.59 7.07 -3.80
N SER A 207 17.02 6.34 -4.83
CA SER A 207 18.03 6.83 -5.78
C SER A 207 17.58 8.13 -6.46
N TYR A 208 16.30 8.19 -6.85
CA TYR A 208 15.71 9.35 -7.51
C TYR A 208 15.67 10.58 -6.60
N ILE A 209 15.27 10.45 -5.32
CA ILE A 209 15.22 11.61 -4.43
C ILE A 209 16.62 12.15 -4.11
N PHE A 210 17.63 11.28 -4.01
CA PHE A 210 19.03 11.69 -3.85
C PHE A 210 19.57 12.41 -5.08
N TYR A 211 19.23 11.93 -6.28
CA TYR A 211 19.57 12.61 -7.53
C TYR A 211 18.93 14.00 -7.63
N GLN A 212 17.66 14.13 -7.20
CA GLN A 212 16.90 15.37 -7.30
C GLN A 212 17.12 16.36 -6.14
N LYS A 213 17.96 16.02 -5.16
CA LYS A 213 18.24 16.85 -3.98
C LYS A 213 18.48 18.35 -4.28
N PRO A 214 19.29 18.76 -5.27
CA PRO A 214 19.52 20.19 -5.51
C PRO A 214 18.34 20.92 -6.16
N TYR A 215 17.33 20.20 -6.67
CA TYR A 215 16.23 20.75 -7.45
C TYR A 215 14.89 20.75 -6.70
N ILE A 216 14.85 20.27 -5.46
CA ILE A 216 13.63 20.17 -4.67
C ILE A 216 13.79 20.82 -3.30
N HIS A 217 12.68 21.29 -2.74
CA HIS A 217 12.64 21.87 -1.41
C HIS A 217 13.11 20.84 -0.36
N PRO A 218 13.91 21.25 0.65
CA PRO A 218 14.42 20.34 1.69
C PRO A 218 13.33 19.52 2.40
N PHE A 219 12.11 20.06 2.47
CA PHE A 219 10.94 19.33 2.98
C PHE A 219 10.65 18.04 2.21
N TYR A 220 10.56 18.09 0.87
CA TYR A 220 10.29 16.90 0.05
C TYR A 220 11.45 15.92 0.06
N PHE A 221 12.68 16.44 0.10
CA PHE A 221 13.87 15.60 0.29
C PHE A 221 13.80 14.85 1.63
N GLY A 222 13.45 15.54 2.71
CA GLY A 222 13.23 14.93 4.03
C GLY A 222 12.15 13.85 3.99
N ILE A 223 11.00 14.11 3.35
CA ILE A 223 9.95 13.11 3.16
C ILE A 223 10.48 11.87 2.43
N GLY A 224 11.20 12.05 1.32
CA GLY A 224 11.76 10.92 0.57
C GLY A 224 12.78 10.11 1.37
N CYS A 225 13.61 10.76 2.19
CA CYS A 225 14.57 10.07 3.06
C CYS A 225 13.90 9.32 4.22
N TYR A 226 13.14 10.03 5.06
CA TYR A 226 12.54 9.44 6.27
C TYR A 226 11.39 8.50 5.92
N GLY A 227 10.55 8.89 4.97
CA GLY A 227 9.50 8.01 4.42
C GLY A 227 10.12 6.80 3.75
N GLY A 228 11.15 6.97 2.92
CA GLY A 228 11.86 5.86 2.28
C GLY A 228 12.45 4.87 3.28
N LEU A 229 13.03 5.36 4.38
CA LEU A 229 13.53 4.50 5.46
C LEU A 229 12.40 3.74 6.16
N LEU A 230 11.30 4.42 6.50
CA LEU A 230 10.13 3.80 7.13
C LEU A 230 9.58 2.66 6.25
N PHE A 231 9.33 2.94 4.96
CA PHE A 231 8.82 1.93 4.03
C PHE A 231 9.80 0.80 3.79
N LEU A 232 11.11 1.07 3.74
CA LEU A 232 12.12 0.03 3.65
C LEU A 232 12.08 -0.92 4.86
N LEU A 233 11.96 -0.39 6.07
CA LEU A 233 11.86 -1.19 7.30
C LEU A 233 10.55 -2.00 7.34
N SER A 234 9.41 -1.40 7.00
CA SER A 234 8.12 -2.11 6.90
C SER A 234 8.18 -3.22 5.85
N ASN A 235 8.74 -2.95 4.67
CA ASN A 235 8.87 -3.94 3.60
C ASN A 235 9.81 -5.09 4.00
N ALA A 236 10.94 -4.80 4.66
CA ALA A 236 11.86 -5.81 5.17
C ALA A 236 11.20 -6.69 6.25
N SER A 237 10.46 -6.07 7.17
CA SER A 237 9.66 -6.75 8.20
C SER A 237 8.67 -7.75 7.60
N ILE A 238 7.90 -7.34 6.60
CA ILE A 238 6.91 -8.18 5.91
C ILE A 238 7.59 -9.36 5.21
N ILE A 239 8.65 -9.11 4.43
CA ILE A 239 9.33 -10.15 3.66
C ILE A 239 10.02 -11.15 4.58
N PHE A 240 10.63 -10.69 5.67
CA PHE A 240 11.20 -11.56 6.69
C PHE A 240 10.13 -12.51 7.26
N ARG A 241 8.94 -11.99 7.61
CA ARG A 241 7.82 -12.83 8.08
C ARG A 241 7.36 -13.84 7.04
N ILE A 242 7.28 -13.44 5.77
CA ILE A 242 6.90 -14.33 4.66
C ILE A 242 7.90 -15.48 4.54
N ILE A 243 9.19 -15.17 4.44
CA ILE A 243 10.28 -16.14 4.28
C ILE A 243 10.28 -17.15 5.44
N VAL A 244 10.13 -16.67 6.67
CA VAL A 244 10.08 -17.53 7.86
C VAL A 244 8.82 -18.40 7.88
N SER A 245 7.66 -17.82 7.53
CA SER A 245 6.39 -18.55 7.49
C SER A 245 6.33 -19.62 6.39
N ASP A 246 7.01 -19.40 5.26
CA ASP A 246 7.08 -20.35 4.15
C ASP A 246 8.16 -21.43 4.35
N GLY A 247 8.92 -21.37 5.46
CA GLY A 247 9.90 -22.39 5.83
C GLY A 247 11.24 -22.29 5.07
N PHE A 248 11.52 -21.15 4.43
CA PHE A 248 12.79 -20.92 3.74
C PHE A 248 13.97 -20.67 4.71
N VAL A 249 13.70 -20.51 6.01
CA VAL A 249 14.70 -20.31 7.06
C VAL A 249 14.52 -21.37 8.13
N GLY A 250 15.64 -21.85 8.71
CA GLY A 250 15.65 -22.90 9.72
C GLY A 250 14.80 -22.56 10.96
N ASP A 251 14.30 -23.61 11.63
CA ASP A 251 13.29 -23.51 12.70
C ASP A 251 13.67 -22.59 13.87
N LYS A 252 14.98 -22.34 14.07
CA LYS A 252 15.48 -21.38 15.07
C LYS A 252 14.95 -19.96 14.87
N CYS A 253 14.71 -19.52 13.64
CA CYS A 253 14.20 -18.17 13.36
C CYS A 253 12.70 -18.03 13.62
N LYS A 254 11.93 -19.14 13.60
CA LYS A 254 10.48 -19.12 13.88
C LYS A 254 10.18 -18.65 15.31
N LYS A 255 11.11 -18.85 16.26
CA LYS A 255 10.97 -18.42 17.66
C LYS A 255 11.00 -16.90 17.84
N TYR A 256 11.66 -16.17 16.93
CA TYR A 256 11.84 -14.72 17.02
C TYR A 256 10.82 -13.93 16.21
N VAL A 257 9.97 -14.61 15.46
CA VAL A 257 8.96 -13.99 14.62
C VAL A 257 7.58 -14.30 15.20
N PRO A 258 6.79 -13.29 15.61
CA PRO A 258 5.38 -13.52 15.82
C PRO A 258 4.80 -13.91 14.45
N LEU A 259 4.41 -15.18 14.30
CA LEU A 259 3.86 -15.72 13.06
C LEU A 259 2.33 -15.81 13.12
N ASN A 260 1.78 -15.99 14.32
CA ASN A 260 0.35 -16.21 14.51
C ASN A 260 -0.35 -14.97 15.06
N ARG A 261 -0.79 -14.10 14.15
CA ARG A 261 -1.82 -13.08 14.44
C ARG A 261 -3.09 -13.68 15.08
N ASP A 262 -3.35 -14.96 14.82
CA ASP A 262 -4.55 -15.67 15.32
C ASP A 262 -4.42 -16.15 16.77
N ASP A 263 -3.23 -16.15 17.37
CA ASP A 263 -3.03 -16.59 18.76
C ASP A 263 -3.12 -15.41 19.75
N ASP A 264 -2.76 -14.20 19.33
CA ASP A 264 -2.77 -12.99 20.17
C ASP A 264 -4.18 -12.55 20.62
N ASN A 265 -5.24 -12.95 19.90
CA ASN A 265 -6.63 -12.62 20.19
C ASN A 265 -7.46 -13.84 20.68
N LYS A 266 -6.82 -14.88 21.20
CA LYS A 266 -7.50 -16.05 21.81
C LYS A 266 -7.79 -15.88 23.31
N GLU A 267 -7.41 -14.76 23.91
CA GLU A 267 -7.56 -14.51 25.36
C GLU A 267 -8.81 -13.71 25.75
N GLU A 268 -9.81 -13.58 24.86
CA GLU A 268 -11.16 -13.08 25.21
C GLU A 268 -12.27 -14.03 24.76
#